data_AF-A0A3S0YB95-F1
#
_entry.id   AF-A0A3S0YB95-F1
#
_cell.length_a   1.000
_cell.length_b   1.000
_cell.length_c   1.000
_cell.angle_alpha   90.00
_cell.angle_beta   90.00
_cell.angle_gamma   90.00
#
_symmetry.space_group_name_H-M   'P 1'
#
loop_
_entity.id
_entity.type
_entity.pdbx_description
1 polymer ?
#
loop_
_entity_poly.entity_id
_entity_poly.type
_entity_poly.pdbx_seq_one_letter_code
_entity_poly.pdbx_strand_id
1 'polypeptide(L)'
;MKDDDVLPLPSLMEAWRPPTGGKRTLKGSTLRIRSGGKGRGGAEGAPALSQAEARAKLERIVRKAPEVMVKISGKQRGAAHLAEHFGYISRHGKLEVRSSEGEIITDEKRLKVIAADWDMLDQAMNPYGKDRPTSMSMVLSMPGGTTDAATIHDAVQAFARVEFEGQFAYMVALHTDTDHPHVHLTVATQGEDGTRFNPRKADLHHWRESFAHELRQRGVAAEATPRRARGHVQKRVRSPALHLEARTAEQGRGLDIHRLTEERAAEFARSAEPERRPEDVAALGRQKLIRGAYAQAAAALAATGKEDDLALAEDVTSFVAAMPPAVSRRLQRAREIMMAERAAGGGVERSPETGNESGKTPDRERPKPRDRDR
;
A
#
# COMPACT_ATOMS: atom_id res chain seq x y z
N MET A 1 9.22 20.20 37.44
CA MET A 1 8.40 19.32 36.60
C MET A 1 8.68 19.74 35.17
N LYS A 2 9.45 18.92 34.43
CA LYS A 2 9.75 19.21 33.02
C LYS A 2 8.51 18.79 32.24
N ASP A 3 7.95 19.71 31.47
CA ASP A 3 6.97 19.38 30.45
C ASP A 3 7.58 18.30 29.56
N ASP A 4 6.98 17.12 29.55
CA ASP A 4 7.31 16.11 28.56
C ASP A 4 7.01 16.73 27.20
N ASP A 5 8.05 17.09 26.45
CA ASP A 5 7.98 17.53 25.05
C ASP A 5 7.19 16.49 24.25
N VAL A 6 5.88 16.70 24.13
CA VAL A 6 5.00 15.83 23.35
C VAL A 6 5.30 16.09 21.88
N LEU A 7 6.24 15.32 21.32
CA LEU A 7 6.46 15.29 19.88
C LEU A 7 5.15 14.89 19.18
N PRO A 8 4.70 15.57 18.12
CA PRO A 8 3.46 15.23 17.42
C PRO A 8 3.59 13.96 16.54
N LEU A 9 4.51 13.05 16.86
CA LEU A 9 4.74 11.82 16.11
C LEU A 9 3.52 10.87 16.12
N PRO A 10 2.72 10.75 17.20
CA PRO A 10 1.50 9.95 17.16
C PRO A 10 0.44 10.48 16.18
N SER A 11 0.31 11.80 16.00
CA SER A 11 -0.65 12.39 15.06
C SER A 11 -0.21 12.23 13.60
N LEU A 12 1.11 12.19 13.33
CA LEU A 12 1.66 11.80 12.03
C LEU A 12 1.22 10.38 11.62
N MET A 13 1.22 9.44 12.56
CA MET A 13 0.83 8.05 12.31
C MET A 13 -0.67 7.93 11.98
N GLU A 14 -1.50 8.79 12.57
CA GLU A 14 -2.93 8.88 12.26
C GLU A 14 -3.17 9.33 10.81
N ALA A 15 -2.37 10.29 10.30
CA ALA A 15 -2.44 10.72 8.91
C ALA A 15 -2.15 9.58 7.90
N TRP A 16 -1.49 8.50 8.36
CA TRP A 16 -1.17 7.33 7.55
C TRP A 16 -2.17 6.18 7.69
N ARG A 17 -3.17 6.28 8.56
CA ARG A 17 -4.18 5.22 8.71
C ARG A 17 -5.03 5.08 7.44
N PRO A 18 -5.29 3.84 6.98
CA PRO A 18 -6.16 3.62 5.83
C PRO A 18 -7.56 4.16 6.13
N PRO A 19 -8.24 4.79 5.16
CA PRO A 19 -9.61 5.24 5.38
C PRO A 19 -10.49 4.02 5.67
N THR A 20 -11.01 3.95 6.90
CA THR A 20 -11.95 2.91 7.35
C THR A 20 -13.35 3.23 6.81
N GLY A 21 -13.47 3.17 5.48
CA GLY A 21 -14.75 3.29 4.78
C GLY A 21 -15.49 1.96 4.79
N GLY A 22 -16.19 1.69 5.89
CA GLY A 22 -17.10 0.56 6.03
C GLY A 22 -17.80 0.64 7.37
N LYS A 23 -19.12 0.85 7.37
CA LYS A 23 -19.93 0.76 8.59
C LYS A 23 -19.84 -0.67 9.12
N ARG A 24 -18.93 -0.93 10.07
CA ARG A 24 -19.10 -1.81 11.22
C ARG A 24 -17.89 -1.71 12.14
N THR A 25 -18.24 -1.35 13.37
CA THR A 25 -17.51 -1.43 14.62
C THR A 25 -16.79 -2.76 14.78
N LEU A 26 -15.64 -2.72 15.46
CA LEU A 26 -15.06 -3.84 16.18
C LEU A 26 -16.16 -4.53 16.99
N LYS A 27 -16.78 -5.56 16.43
CA LYS A 27 -17.69 -6.47 17.13
C LYS A 27 -17.38 -7.87 16.62
N GLY A 28 -16.50 -8.50 17.38
CA GLY A 28 -15.85 -9.79 17.14
C GLY A 28 -14.50 -9.76 17.85
N SER A 29 -14.52 -9.81 19.19
CA SER A 29 -13.38 -10.10 20.10
C SER A 29 -12.01 -9.54 19.70
N THR A 30 -11.72 -8.27 19.97
CA THR A 30 -10.88 -7.84 21.11
C THR A 30 -9.70 -8.76 21.45
N LEU A 31 -8.50 -8.23 21.20
CA LEU A 31 -7.28 -8.38 22.00
C LEU A 31 -7.44 -9.23 23.28
N ARG A 32 -6.73 -10.36 23.33
CA ARG A 32 -6.22 -10.89 24.59
C ARG A 32 -4.70 -10.97 24.50
N ILE A 33 -4.04 -9.85 24.78
CA ILE A 33 -2.71 -9.92 25.40
C ILE A 33 -2.97 -10.38 26.84
N ARG A 34 -2.72 -11.67 27.12
CA ARG A 34 -2.63 -12.14 28.50
C ARG A 34 -1.29 -11.68 29.07
N SER A 35 -1.35 -10.63 29.89
CA SER A 35 -0.45 -10.37 31.00
C SER A 35 -1.36 -9.82 32.11
N GLY A 36 -1.28 -10.40 33.32
CA GLY A 36 -2.34 -10.35 34.34
C GLY A 36 -2.85 -8.95 34.72
N GLY A 37 -4.15 -8.88 35.03
CA GLY A 37 -4.77 -7.71 35.67
C GLY A 37 -6.21 -7.46 35.23
N LYS A 38 -7.15 -7.41 36.19
CA LYS A 38 -8.59 -7.16 36.04
C LYS A 38 -8.90 -5.90 35.19
N GLY A 39 -9.65 -6.05 34.11
CA GLY A 39 -10.16 -4.93 33.29
C GLY A 39 -11.68 -4.90 33.17
N ARG A 40 -12.29 -3.81 33.66
CA ARG A 40 -13.64 -3.33 33.29
C ARG A 40 -13.54 -2.63 31.93
N GLY A 41 -14.56 -2.81 31.09
CA GLY A 41 -14.57 -2.38 29.69
C GLY A 41 -14.59 -0.86 29.45
N GLY A 42 -13.89 -0.47 28.39
CA GLY A 42 -13.97 0.82 27.71
C GLY A 42 -13.58 0.62 26.25
N ALA A 43 -14.25 1.33 25.34
CA ALA A 43 -13.99 1.27 23.90
C ALA A 43 -12.64 1.90 23.57
N GLU A 44 -11.57 1.12 23.49
CA GLU A 44 -10.25 1.61 23.09
C GLU A 44 -10.00 1.38 21.60
N GLY A 45 -9.75 2.48 20.87
CA GLY A 45 -9.04 2.42 19.60
C GLY A 45 -7.64 1.83 19.82
N ALA A 46 -7.04 1.29 18.76
CA ALA A 46 -5.69 0.72 18.82
C ALA A 46 -4.73 1.63 19.61
N PRO A 47 -3.94 1.08 20.56
CA PRO A 47 -3.14 1.88 21.49
C PRO A 47 -2.27 2.87 20.71
N ALA A 48 -2.24 4.12 21.18
CA ALA A 48 -1.37 5.13 20.60
C ALA A 48 0.08 4.69 20.80
N LEU A 49 0.87 4.72 19.72
CA LEU A 49 2.31 4.45 19.80
C LEU A 49 2.94 5.40 20.82
N SER A 50 3.84 4.88 21.65
CA SER A 50 4.70 5.73 22.47
C SER A 50 5.56 6.63 21.59
N GLN A 51 6.08 7.72 22.16
CA GLN A 51 6.97 8.63 21.41
C GLN A 51 8.20 7.91 20.86
N ALA A 52 8.79 7.00 21.65
CA ALA A 52 9.93 6.21 21.23
C ALA A 52 9.60 5.29 20.04
N GLU A 53 8.45 4.60 20.07
CA GLU A 53 8.01 3.75 18.96
C GLU A 53 7.69 4.54 17.70
N ALA A 54 7.04 5.70 17.86
CA ALA A 54 6.71 6.58 16.76
C ALA A 54 7.97 7.18 16.12
N ARG A 55 8.97 7.57 16.93
CA ARG A 55 10.29 8.01 16.47
C ARG A 55 11.03 6.91 15.72
N ALA A 56 11.10 5.70 16.29
CA ALA A 56 11.75 4.56 15.64
C ALA A 56 11.05 4.16 14.32
N LYS A 57 9.72 4.28 14.25
CA LYS A 57 8.96 4.07 13.01
C LYS A 57 9.28 5.14 11.97
N LEU A 58 9.31 6.40 12.37
CA LEU A 58 9.70 7.50 11.48
C LEU A 58 11.11 7.28 10.91
N GLU A 59 12.07 6.94 11.77
CA GLU A 59 13.45 6.64 11.40
C GLU A 59 13.56 5.52 10.35
N ARG A 60 12.84 4.41 10.54
CA ARG A 60 12.80 3.32 9.54
C ARG A 60 12.21 3.75 8.21
N ILE A 61 11.20 4.62 8.23
CA ILE A 61 10.55 5.11 7.00
C ILE A 61 11.49 6.02 6.22
N VAL A 62 12.10 7.00 6.88
CA VAL A 62 12.98 7.97 6.20
C VAL A 62 14.26 7.32 5.70
N ARG A 63 14.78 6.32 6.43
CA ARG A 63 15.91 5.49 6.02
C ARG A 63 15.55 4.36 5.05
N LYS A 64 14.30 4.29 4.60
CA LYS A 64 13.81 3.37 3.55
C LYS A 64 14.01 1.89 3.90
N ALA A 65 13.67 1.49 5.12
CA ALA A 65 13.63 0.08 5.51
C ALA A 65 12.77 -0.73 4.51
N PRO A 66 13.15 -1.99 4.20
CA PRO A 66 12.38 -2.86 3.31
C PRO A 66 10.90 -2.97 3.69
N GLU A 67 10.04 -2.90 2.68
CA GLU A 67 8.59 -2.85 2.86
C GLU A 67 7.96 -4.22 2.67
N VAL A 68 7.37 -4.75 3.73
CA VAL A 68 6.76 -6.08 3.71
C VAL A 68 5.45 -6.11 2.93
N MET A 69 5.13 -7.27 2.40
CA MET A 69 3.92 -7.51 1.63
C MET A 69 3.15 -8.68 2.21
N VAL A 70 1.91 -8.41 2.60
CA VAL A 70 0.88 -9.44 2.85
C VAL A 70 -0.23 -9.23 1.83
N LYS A 71 -0.56 -10.28 1.08
CA LYS A 71 -1.61 -10.25 0.05
C LYS A 71 -2.42 -11.54 0.08
N ILE A 72 -3.75 -11.41 0.04
CA ILE A 72 -4.63 -12.55 -0.27
C ILE A 72 -4.39 -12.96 -1.73
N SER A 73 -3.88 -14.18 -1.92
CA SER A 73 -3.56 -14.75 -3.23
C SER A 73 -4.73 -15.51 -3.83
N GLY A 74 -5.56 -16.16 -3.00
CA GLY A 74 -6.65 -16.99 -3.49
C GLY A 74 -7.70 -17.32 -2.43
N LYS A 75 -8.77 -17.97 -2.88
CA LYS A 75 -9.81 -18.57 -2.04
C LYS A 75 -10.18 -19.92 -2.61
N GLN A 76 -10.13 -20.95 -1.78
CA GLN A 76 -10.41 -22.32 -2.17
C GLN A 76 -11.83 -22.70 -1.74
N ARG A 77 -12.49 -23.56 -2.51
CA ARG A 77 -13.87 -23.99 -2.31
C ARG A 77 -13.94 -25.51 -2.43
N GLY A 78 -14.43 -26.17 -1.38
CA GLY A 78 -14.49 -27.62 -1.38
C GLY A 78 -13.13 -28.28 -1.10
N ALA A 79 -13.18 -29.54 -0.70
CA ALA A 79 -12.00 -30.37 -0.47
C ALA A 79 -11.07 -30.45 -1.69
N ALA A 80 -11.63 -30.64 -2.90
CA ALA A 80 -10.83 -30.81 -4.12
C ALA A 80 -9.96 -29.58 -4.45
N HIS A 81 -10.55 -28.38 -4.42
CA HIS A 81 -9.79 -27.15 -4.73
C HIS A 81 -8.76 -26.85 -3.63
N LEU A 82 -9.05 -27.16 -2.38
CA LEU A 82 -8.10 -27.01 -1.28
C LEU A 82 -6.95 -28.00 -1.39
N ALA A 83 -7.22 -29.27 -1.72
CA ALA A 83 -6.21 -30.29 -1.96
C ALA A 83 -5.26 -29.91 -3.11
N GLU A 84 -5.81 -29.43 -4.24
CA GLU A 84 -5.00 -28.92 -5.35
C GLU A 84 -4.11 -27.75 -4.93
N HIS A 85 -4.64 -26.85 -4.10
CA HIS A 85 -3.85 -25.75 -3.57
C HIS A 85 -2.74 -26.23 -2.63
N PHE A 86 -2.98 -27.23 -1.77
CA PHE A 86 -1.94 -27.85 -0.95
C PHE A 86 -0.88 -28.57 -1.78
N GLY A 87 -1.27 -29.25 -2.87
CA GLY A 87 -0.34 -29.79 -3.85
C GLY A 87 0.54 -28.69 -4.46
N TYR A 88 -0.06 -27.58 -4.88
CA TYR A 88 0.69 -26.44 -5.43
C TYR A 88 1.70 -25.85 -4.42
N ILE A 89 1.30 -25.53 -3.19
CA ILE A 89 2.21 -24.89 -2.21
C ILE A 89 3.27 -25.86 -1.68
N SER A 90 3.01 -27.17 -1.66
CA SER A 90 4.02 -28.18 -1.31
C SER A 90 4.91 -28.56 -2.50
N ARG A 91 4.71 -27.96 -3.69
CA ARG A 91 5.34 -28.40 -4.94
C ARG A 91 5.18 -29.92 -5.14
N HIS A 92 4.00 -30.44 -4.82
CA HIS A 92 3.65 -31.85 -4.88
C HIS A 92 4.54 -32.72 -3.98
N GLY A 93 4.65 -32.33 -2.70
CA GLY A 93 5.43 -33.04 -1.67
C GLY A 93 6.94 -32.78 -1.69
N LYS A 94 7.44 -31.90 -2.57
CA LYS A 94 8.87 -31.52 -2.61
C LYS A 94 9.24 -30.48 -1.55
N LEU A 95 8.27 -29.74 -1.04
CA LEU A 95 8.43 -28.75 0.01
C LEU A 95 7.62 -29.14 1.23
N GLU A 96 8.20 -28.89 2.39
CA GLU A 96 7.55 -29.09 3.69
C GLU A 96 6.41 -28.08 3.88
N VAL A 97 5.27 -28.58 4.36
CA VAL A 97 4.15 -27.76 4.81
C VAL A 97 4.02 -27.94 6.32
N ARG A 98 3.99 -26.84 7.06
CA ARG A 98 3.81 -26.86 8.52
C ARG A 98 2.38 -26.52 8.90
N SER A 99 1.74 -27.35 9.72
CA SER A 99 0.40 -27.09 10.26
C SER A 99 0.42 -26.14 11.47
N SER A 100 -0.77 -25.65 11.85
CA SER A 100 -0.98 -24.87 13.08
C SER A 100 -0.58 -25.63 14.34
N GLU A 101 -0.70 -26.96 14.35
CA GLU A 101 -0.29 -27.84 15.46
C GLU A 101 1.22 -28.11 15.47
N GLY A 102 1.94 -27.63 14.45
CA GLY A 102 3.38 -27.82 14.30
C GLY A 102 3.78 -29.11 13.58
N GLU A 103 2.83 -29.89 13.07
CA GLU A 103 3.08 -31.07 12.21
C GLU A 103 3.82 -30.62 10.93
N ILE A 104 4.90 -31.31 10.58
CA ILE A 104 5.61 -31.12 9.30
C ILE A 104 5.11 -32.20 8.34
N ILE A 105 4.50 -31.76 7.24
CA ILE A 105 3.80 -32.62 6.28
C ILE A 105 4.47 -32.51 4.92
N THR A 106 4.93 -33.65 4.40
CA THR A 106 5.46 -33.80 3.04
C THR A 106 4.63 -34.77 2.19
N ASP A 107 3.79 -35.59 2.82
CA ASP A 107 2.92 -36.55 2.12
C ASP A 107 1.66 -35.86 1.56
N GLU A 108 1.48 -35.97 0.25
CA GLU A 108 0.30 -35.44 -0.43
C GLU A 108 -1.01 -36.09 0.03
N LYS A 109 -1.00 -37.38 0.40
CA LYS A 109 -2.21 -38.05 0.86
C LYS A 109 -2.67 -37.45 2.17
N ARG A 110 -1.74 -37.19 3.10
CA ARG A 110 -2.02 -36.46 4.35
C ARG A 110 -2.62 -35.06 4.08
N LEU A 111 -2.06 -34.30 3.13
CA LEU A 111 -2.60 -32.99 2.74
C LEU A 111 -4.04 -33.09 2.19
N LYS A 112 -4.32 -34.11 1.37
CA LYS A 112 -5.68 -34.37 0.84
C LYS A 112 -6.68 -34.70 1.95
N VAL A 113 -6.27 -35.49 2.95
CA VAL A 113 -7.11 -35.79 4.12
C VAL A 113 -7.42 -34.51 4.89
N ILE A 114 -6.42 -33.68 5.18
CA ILE A 114 -6.65 -32.42 5.92
C ILE A 114 -7.56 -31.46 5.13
N ALA A 115 -7.42 -31.41 3.81
CA ALA A 115 -8.33 -30.63 2.96
C ALA A 115 -9.79 -31.13 3.05
N ALA A 116 -9.99 -32.45 3.13
CA ALA A 116 -11.31 -33.03 3.32
C ALA A 116 -11.88 -32.73 4.73
N ASP A 117 -11.04 -32.79 5.77
CA ASP A 117 -11.44 -32.48 7.15
C ASP A 117 -11.90 -31.02 7.29
N TRP A 118 -11.14 -30.08 6.70
CA TRP A 118 -11.52 -28.65 6.69
C TRP A 118 -12.85 -28.42 5.97
N ASP A 119 -13.08 -29.12 4.87
CA ASP A 119 -14.32 -29.01 4.11
C ASP A 119 -15.50 -29.60 4.86
N MET A 120 -15.31 -30.76 5.50
CA MET A 120 -16.32 -31.39 6.37
C MET A 120 -16.74 -30.43 7.49
N LEU A 121 -15.78 -29.78 8.15
CA LEU A 121 -16.07 -28.78 9.20
C LEU A 121 -16.80 -27.55 8.64
N ASP A 122 -16.39 -27.01 7.48
CA ASP A 122 -17.12 -25.89 6.87
C ASP A 122 -18.55 -26.28 6.50
N GLN A 123 -18.78 -27.47 5.93
CA GLN A 123 -20.10 -27.97 5.57
C GLN A 123 -21.01 -28.17 6.79
N ALA A 124 -20.48 -28.77 7.86
CA ALA A 124 -21.23 -28.94 9.12
C ALA A 124 -21.69 -27.60 9.70
N MET A 125 -20.88 -26.55 9.55
CA MET A 125 -21.18 -25.18 9.98
C MET A 125 -21.90 -24.34 8.90
N ASN A 126 -22.39 -24.96 7.83
CA ASN A 126 -23.11 -24.33 6.71
C ASN A 126 -24.51 -24.95 6.49
N PRO A 127 -25.41 -24.93 7.48
CA PRO A 127 -26.70 -25.62 7.39
C PRO A 127 -27.60 -25.13 6.24
N TYR A 128 -27.36 -23.92 5.73
CA TYR A 128 -28.12 -23.31 4.64
C TYR A 128 -27.45 -23.47 3.26
N GLY A 129 -26.33 -24.20 3.15
CA GLY A 129 -25.69 -24.49 1.87
C GLY A 129 -25.23 -23.26 1.08
N LYS A 130 -24.79 -22.18 1.76
CA LYS A 130 -24.33 -20.97 1.07
C LYS A 130 -23.02 -21.23 0.33
N ASP A 131 -22.87 -20.75 -0.91
CA ASP A 131 -21.56 -20.76 -1.59
C ASP A 131 -20.59 -19.85 -0.84
N ARG A 132 -19.56 -20.48 -0.26
CA ARG A 132 -18.56 -19.82 0.57
C ARG A 132 -17.22 -20.56 0.45
N PRO A 133 -16.08 -19.85 0.54
CA PRO A 133 -14.77 -20.48 0.45
C PRO A 133 -14.46 -21.30 1.69
N THR A 134 -13.91 -22.50 1.56
CA THR A 134 -13.46 -23.35 2.67
C THR A 134 -12.19 -22.77 3.32
N SER A 135 -11.27 -22.23 2.52
CA SER A 135 -10.04 -21.59 3.00
C SER A 135 -9.70 -20.32 2.21
N MET A 136 -8.82 -19.50 2.80
CA MET A 136 -8.23 -18.34 2.16
C MET A 136 -6.71 -18.43 2.22
N SER A 137 -6.06 -18.19 1.09
CA SER A 137 -4.61 -18.23 0.95
C SER A 137 -4.05 -16.82 0.87
N MET A 138 -2.90 -16.62 1.51
CA MET A 138 -2.15 -15.39 1.49
C MET A 138 -0.67 -15.66 1.25
N VAL A 139 -0.01 -14.68 0.64
CA VAL A 139 1.43 -14.68 0.43
C VAL A 139 2.03 -13.57 1.27
N LEU A 140 3.05 -13.94 2.04
CA LEU A 140 3.90 -13.04 2.82
C LEU A 140 5.28 -13.00 2.17
N SER A 141 5.75 -11.79 1.85
CA SER A 141 7.06 -11.59 1.25
C SER A 141 7.66 -10.24 1.62
N MET A 142 8.95 -10.09 1.33
CA MET A 142 9.67 -8.81 1.40
C MET A 142 10.59 -8.70 0.18
N PRO A 143 10.99 -7.48 -0.23
CA PRO A 143 11.99 -7.29 -1.28
C PRO A 143 13.25 -8.10 -0.99
N GLY A 144 13.81 -8.74 -2.02
CA GLY A 144 15.05 -9.51 -1.89
C GLY A 144 16.22 -8.65 -1.40
N GLY A 145 17.13 -9.28 -0.68
CA GLY A 145 18.27 -8.63 -0.02
C GLY A 145 19.07 -9.63 0.81
N THR A 146 19.63 -9.17 1.93
CA THR A 146 20.50 -9.97 2.83
C THR A 146 19.77 -10.92 3.77
N THR A 147 18.42 -10.92 3.77
CA THR A 147 17.64 -11.77 4.69
C THR A 147 17.56 -13.19 4.18
N ASP A 148 17.92 -14.14 5.02
CA ASP A 148 17.82 -15.56 4.75
C ASP A 148 16.37 -16.04 4.78
N ALA A 149 16.06 -17.05 3.95
CA ALA A 149 14.71 -17.58 3.83
C ALA A 149 14.21 -18.24 5.13
N ALA A 150 15.13 -18.75 5.97
CA ALA A 150 14.79 -19.36 7.25
C ALA A 150 14.29 -18.31 8.26
N THR A 151 14.94 -17.14 8.36
CA THR A 151 14.42 -16.04 9.19
C THR A 151 13.05 -15.54 8.72
N ILE A 152 12.81 -15.46 7.41
CA ILE A 152 11.49 -15.09 6.87
C ILE A 152 10.46 -16.15 7.29
N HIS A 153 10.79 -17.43 7.15
CA HIS A 153 9.90 -18.52 7.53
C HIS A 153 9.57 -18.50 9.03
N ASP A 154 10.57 -18.30 9.90
CA ASP A 154 10.38 -18.20 11.34
C ASP A 154 9.53 -16.97 11.72
N ALA A 155 9.76 -15.82 11.07
CA ALA A 155 8.93 -14.63 11.27
C ALA A 155 7.47 -14.88 10.86
N VAL A 156 7.22 -15.59 9.75
CA VAL A 156 5.86 -15.95 9.33
C VAL A 156 5.22 -16.97 10.26
N GLN A 157 5.99 -17.91 10.82
CA GLN A 157 5.48 -18.86 11.81
C GLN A 157 5.04 -18.14 13.10
N ALA A 158 5.85 -17.22 13.63
CA ALA A 158 5.47 -16.44 14.80
C ALA A 158 4.28 -15.51 14.51
N PHE A 159 4.26 -14.86 13.35
CA PHE A 159 3.10 -14.10 12.88
C PHE A 159 1.84 -14.96 12.85
N ALA A 160 1.90 -16.15 12.25
CA ALA A 160 0.74 -17.03 12.15
C ALA A 160 0.24 -17.49 13.52
N ARG A 161 1.16 -17.72 14.47
CA ARG A 161 0.81 -18.03 15.86
C ARG A 161 0.06 -16.87 16.53
N VAL A 162 0.61 -15.66 16.47
CA VAL A 162 0.02 -14.46 17.08
C VAL A 162 -1.37 -14.17 16.51
N GLU A 163 -1.57 -14.33 15.20
CA GLU A 163 -2.80 -13.91 14.52
C GLU A 163 -3.89 -14.99 14.44
N PHE A 164 -3.53 -16.28 14.46
CA PHE A 164 -4.48 -17.36 14.14
C PHE A 164 -4.52 -18.52 15.14
N GLU A 165 -3.49 -18.71 15.98
CA GLU A 165 -3.44 -19.84 16.92
C GLU A 165 -4.61 -19.80 17.91
N GLY A 166 -5.27 -20.95 18.09
CA GLY A 166 -6.46 -21.09 18.94
C GLY A 166 -7.72 -20.44 18.39
N GLN A 167 -7.72 -20.00 17.13
CA GLN A 167 -8.93 -19.48 16.45
C GLN A 167 -9.16 -20.13 15.08
N PHE A 168 -8.11 -20.26 14.26
CA PHE A 168 -8.21 -20.80 12.91
C PHE A 168 -7.08 -21.80 12.65
N ALA A 169 -7.41 -22.94 12.05
CA ALA A 169 -6.40 -23.84 11.51
C ALA A 169 -5.68 -23.18 10.32
N TYR A 170 -4.37 -23.41 10.21
CA TYR A 170 -3.57 -22.86 9.12
C TYR A 170 -2.44 -23.80 8.67
N MET A 171 -1.95 -23.55 7.45
CA MET A 171 -0.84 -24.26 6.81
C MET A 171 0.17 -23.27 6.25
N VAL A 172 1.47 -23.50 6.49
CA VAL A 172 2.58 -22.63 6.10
C VAL A 172 3.53 -23.38 5.18
N ALA A 173 3.91 -22.78 4.05
CA ALA A 173 4.90 -23.33 3.13
C ALA A 173 5.86 -22.24 2.63
N LEU A 174 7.17 -22.47 2.77
CA LEU A 174 8.22 -21.57 2.29
C LEU A 174 8.59 -21.90 0.83
N HIS A 175 8.54 -20.91 -0.06
CA HIS A 175 9.02 -21.00 -1.44
C HIS A 175 10.31 -20.18 -1.59
N THR A 176 11.38 -20.84 -2.03
CA THR A 176 12.69 -20.23 -2.34
C THR A 176 13.10 -20.37 -3.80
N ASP A 177 12.18 -20.85 -4.65
CA ASP A 177 12.38 -21.17 -6.06
C ASP A 177 12.08 -20.01 -7.01
N THR A 178 11.88 -18.81 -6.47
CA THR A 178 11.69 -17.56 -7.22
C THR A 178 12.73 -16.53 -6.79
N ASP A 179 12.88 -15.44 -7.55
CA ASP A 179 13.84 -14.36 -7.27
C ASP A 179 13.78 -13.80 -5.83
N HIS A 180 12.62 -13.91 -5.18
CA HIS A 180 12.41 -13.49 -3.80
C HIS A 180 11.75 -14.61 -2.98
N PRO A 181 12.36 -15.04 -1.85
CA PRO A 181 11.73 -15.96 -0.92
C PRO A 181 10.38 -15.42 -0.46
N HIS A 182 9.38 -16.29 -0.45
CA HIS A 182 8.04 -15.93 0.00
C HIS A 182 7.36 -17.12 0.68
N VAL A 183 6.44 -16.82 1.58
CA VAL A 183 5.73 -17.84 2.34
C VAL A 183 4.26 -17.84 1.95
N HIS A 184 3.74 -19.00 1.60
CA HIS A 184 2.30 -19.25 1.46
C HIS A 184 1.74 -19.60 2.82
N LEU A 185 0.69 -18.90 3.22
CA LEU A 185 -0.08 -19.16 4.41
C LEU A 185 -1.54 -19.37 4.01
N THR A 186 -2.08 -20.55 4.31
CA THR A 186 -3.46 -20.91 4.01
C THR A 186 -4.23 -21.09 5.31
N VAL A 187 -5.30 -20.33 5.47
CA VAL A 187 -6.09 -20.27 6.71
C VAL A 187 -7.48 -20.84 6.44
N ALA A 188 -7.93 -21.76 7.29
CA ALA A 188 -9.30 -22.28 7.27
C ALA A 188 -10.27 -21.13 7.53
N THR A 189 -11.36 -21.06 6.76
CA THR A 189 -12.32 -19.97 6.97
C THR A 189 -13.28 -20.24 8.11
N GLN A 190 -13.46 -21.50 8.49
CA GLN A 190 -14.24 -21.89 9.65
C GLN A 190 -13.31 -21.93 10.86
N GLY A 191 -13.56 -21.07 11.83
CA GLY A 191 -12.81 -21.03 13.10
C GLY A 191 -13.34 -22.04 14.12
N GLU A 192 -12.51 -22.33 15.12
CA GLU A 192 -12.80 -23.26 16.21
C GLU A 192 -13.98 -22.81 17.08
N ASP A 193 -14.17 -21.50 17.22
CA ASP A 193 -15.26 -20.87 17.97
C ASP A 193 -16.55 -20.67 17.13
N GLY A 194 -16.59 -21.23 15.92
CA GLY A 194 -17.69 -21.05 14.98
C GLY A 194 -17.65 -19.73 14.20
N THR A 195 -16.71 -18.82 14.50
CA THR A 195 -16.55 -17.59 13.73
C THR A 195 -16.00 -17.87 12.34
N ARG A 196 -16.20 -16.91 11.43
CA ARG A 196 -15.73 -17.02 10.05
C ARG A 196 -14.60 -16.05 9.78
N PHE A 197 -13.51 -16.58 9.22
CA PHE A 197 -12.43 -15.78 8.69
C PHE A 197 -12.89 -14.94 7.51
N ASN A 198 -12.87 -13.62 7.66
CA ASN A 198 -13.33 -12.68 6.63
C ASN A 198 -12.53 -11.38 6.66
N PRO A 199 -11.26 -11.42 6.25
CA PRO A 199 -10.39 -10.27 6.35
C PRO A 199 -10.83 -9.09 5.49
N ARG A 200 -10.67 -7.90 6.07
CA ARG A 200 -10.93 -6.59 5.48
C ARG A 200 -9.63 -5.84 5.27
N LYS A 201 -9.74 -4.65 4.69
CA LYS A 201 -8.56 -3.82 4.36
C LYS A 201 -7.76 -3.41 5.59
N ALA A 202 -8.43 -3.20 6.72
CA ALA A 202 -7.79 -2.87 7.99
C ALA A 202 -6.95 -4.06 8.50
N ASP A 203 -7.52 -5.27 8.47
CA ASP A 203 -6.83 -6.51 8.88
C ASP A 203 -5.57 -6.73 8.04
N LEU A 204 -5.65 -6.53 6.71
CA LEU A 204 -4.46 -6.62 5.86
C LEU A 204 -3.39 -5.58 6.20
N HIS A 205 -3.75 -4.41 6.71
CA HIS A 205 -2.77 -3.42 7.14
C HIS A 205 -2.11 -3.86 8.45
N HIS A 206 -2.94 -4.25 9.44
CA HIS A 206 -2.50 -4.81 10.72
C HIS A 206 -1.55 -5.99 10.51
N TRP A 207 -1.89 -6.95 9.65
CA TRP A 207 -1.02 -8.10 9.38
C TRP A 207 0.32 -7.73 8.75
N ARG A 208 0.38 -6.67 7.93
CA ARG A 208 1.68 -6.17 7.45
C ARG A 208 2.49 -5.58 8.60
N GLU A 209 1.86 -4.84 9.51
CA GLU A 209 2.54 -4.29 10.69
C GLU A 209 3.02 -5.38 11.64
N SER A 210 2.20 -6.41 11.88
CA SER A 210 2.51 -7.59 12.67
C SER A 210 3.67 -8.39 12.05
N PHE A 211 3.62 -8.68 10.75
CA PHE A 211 4.73 -9.34 10.06
C PHE A 211 6.03 -8.53 10.07
N ALA A 212 5.95 -7.21 9.85
CA ALA A 212 7.12 -6.33 9.97
C ALA A 212 7.67 -6.31 11.42
N HIS A 213 6.80 -6.39 12.43
CA HIS A 213 7.22 -6.53 13.83
C HIS A 213 7.99 -7.82 14.06
N GLU A 214 7.46 -8.96 13.61
CA GLU A 214 8.11 -10.27 13.77
C GLU A 214 9.47 -10.35 13.09
N LEU A 215 9.63 -9.73 11.92
CA LEU A 215 10.93 -9.61 11.26
C LEU A 215 11.92 -8.77 12.08
N ARG A 216 11.48 -7.66 12.68
CA ARG A 216 12.34 -6.81 13.52
C ARG A 216 12.77 -7.51 14.81
N GLN A 217 11.93 -8.34 15.40
CA GLN A 217 12.31 -9.17 16.56
C GLN A 217 13.45 -10.15 16.23
N ARG A 218 13.65 -10.44 14.94
CA ARG A 218 14.71 -11.30 14.42
C ARG A 218 15.87 -10.52 13.79
N GLY A 219 15.97 -9.22 14.08
CA GLY A 219 17.05 -8.36 13.58
C GLY A 219 16.92 -7.95 12.11
N VAL A 220 15.80 -8.25 11.45
CA VAL A 220 15.55 -7.85 10.06
C VAL A 220 14.87 -6.49 10.03
N ALA A 221 15.54 -5.52 9.41
CA ALA A 221 14.93 -4.21 9.16
C ALA A 221 13.73 -4.37 8.21
N ALA A 222 12.53 -4.09 8.72
CA ALA A 222 11.29 -4.22 7.99
C ALA A 222 10.26 -3.18 8.45
N GLU A 223 9.46 -2.68 7.52
CA GLU A 223 8.38 -1.74 7.81
C GLU A 223 7.14 -2.01 6.93
N ALA A 224 5.98 -1.53 7.38
CA ALA A 224 4.70 -1.71 6.72
C ALA A 224 4.00 -0.37 6.50
N THR A 225 4.57 0.47 5.63
CA THR A 225 4.08 1.82 5.40
C THR A 225 3.25 1.91 4.12
N PRO A 226 2.01 2.45 4.18
CA PRO A 226 1.20 2.61 2.99
C PRO A 226 1.90 3.44 1.92
N ARG A 227 1.80 3.03 0.65
CA ARG A 227 2.44 3.70 -0.50
C ARG A 227 2.29 5.23 -0.52
N ARG A 228 1.13 5.75 -0.10
CA ARG A 228 0.85 7.20 -0.04
C ARG A 228 1.74 7.93 0.97
N ALA A 229 2.07 7.30 2.10
CA ALA A 229 2.93 7.89 3.12
C ALA A 229 4.39 8.01 2.64
N ARG A 230 4.75 7.30 1.55
CA ARG A 230 6.04 7.39 0.86
C ARG A 230 5.99 8.25 -0.42
N GLY A 231 4.93 9.02 -0.62
CA GLY A 231 4.77 9.87 -1.82
C GLY A 231 4.36 9.13 -3.10
N HIS A 232 4.21 7.80 -3.08
CA HIS A 232 3.81 7.04 -4.27
C HIS A 232 2.29 7.12 -4.50
N VAL A 233 1.88 8.12 -5.29
CA VAL A 233 0.48 8.33 -5.71
C VAL A 233 0.08 7.48 -6.90
N GLN A 234 1.03 7.19 -7.78
CA GLN A 234 0.76 6.54 -9.06
C GLN A 234 0.31 5.09 -8.87
N LYS A 235 -0.85 4.75 -9.41
CA LYS A 235 -1.34 3.37 -9.45
C LYS A 235 -0.55 2.61 -10.51
N ARG A 236 -0.03 1.42 -10.18
CA ARG A 236 0.57 0.49 -11.16
C ARG A 236 -0.47 0.08 -12.19
N VAL A 237 -0.04 -0.21 -13.41
CA VAL A 237 -0.90 -0.86 -14.41
C VAL A 237 -1.29 -2.24 -13.86
N ARG A 238 -2.58 -2.57 -13.91
CA ARG A 238 -3.06 -3.85 -13.37
C ARG A 238 -2.56 -4.98 -14.25
N SER A 239 -2.17 -6.11 -13.65
CA SER A 239 -1.67 -7.28 -14.39
C SER A 239 -2.57 -7.72 -15.55
N PRO A 240 -3.91 -7.79 -15.40
CA PRO A 240 -4.78 -8.15 -16.52
C PRO A 240 -4.66 -7.24 -17.74
N ALA A 241 -4.39 -5.94 -17.54
CA ALA A 241 -4.17 -5.02 -18.65
C ALA A 241 -2.83 -5.28 -19.33
N LEU A 242 -1.77 -5.57 -18.56
CA LEU A 242 -0.46 -5.96 -19.10
C LEU A 242 -0.54 -7.30 -19.86
N HIS A 243 -1.25 -8.30 -19.32
CA HIS A 243 -1.47 -9.57 -20.02
C HIS A 243 -2.35 -9.41 -21.26
N LEU A 244 -3.31 -8.48 -21.25
CA LEU A 244 -4.10 -8.17 -22.44
C LEU A 244 -3.22 -7.54 -23.52
N GLU A 245 -2.47 -6.49 -23.18
CA GLU A 245 -1.49 -5.84 -24.08
C GLU A 245 -0.55 -6.87 -24.72
N ALA A 246 0.08 -7.73 -23.90
CA ALA A 246 0.95 -8.80 -24.39
C ALA A 246 0.25 -9.74 -25.38
N ARG A 247 -0.93 -10.27 -25.04
CA ARG A 247 -1.71 -11.15 -25.93
C ARG A 247 -2.15 -10.46 -27.23
N THR A 248 -2.49 -9.17 -27.15
CA THR A 248 -2.96 -8.42 -28.32
C THR A 248 -1.82 -8.01 -29.24
N ALA A 249 -0.62 -7.78 -28.68
CA ALA A 249 0.60 -7.57 -29.43
C ALA A 249 0.97 -8.81 -30.27
N GLU A 250 0.86 -10.01 -29.69
CA GLU A 250 1.04 -11.29 -30.42
C GLU A 250 0.05 -11.49 -31.57
N GLN A 251 -1.13 -10.86 -31.51
CA GLN A 251 -2.20 -10.96 -32.52
C GLN A 251 -2.20 -9.80 -33.54
N GLY A 252 -1.19 -8.94 -33.53
CA GLY A 252 -1.10 -7.77 -34.43
C GLY A 252 -2.16 -6.69 -34.17
N ARG A 253 -2.86 -6.74 -33.03
CA ARG A 253 -3.87 -5.76 -32.61
C ARG A 253 -3.29 -4.93 -31.46
N GLY A 254 -2.46 -3.94 -31.76
CA GLY A 254 -1.67 -3.22 -30.76
C GLY A 254 -2.48 -2.35 -29.79
N LEU A 255 -2.95 -2.91 -28.67
CA LEU A 255 -3.24 -2.10 -27.48
C LEU A 255 -1.90 -1.72 -26.87
N ASP A 256 -1.51 -0.45 -26.97
CA ASP A 256 -0.31 0.08 -26.32
C ASP A 256 -0.72 1.02 -25.18
N ILE A 257 -0.57 0.54 -23.94
CA ILE A 257 -0.95 1.26 -22.72
C ILE A 257 -0.07 2.49 -22.52
N HIS A 258 1.20 2.41 -22.92
CA HIS A 258 2.13 3.53 -22.83
C HIS A 258 1.70 4.64 -23.79
N ARG A 259 1.47 4.32 -25.06
CA ARG A 259 0.94 5.24 -26.07
C ARG A 259 -0.37 5.89 -25.63
N LEU A 260 -1.33 5.13 -25.13
CA LEU A 260 -2.60 5.68 -24.62
C LEU A 260 -2.39 6.65 -23.44
N THR A 261 -1.37 6.42 -22.63
CA THR A 261 -1.02 7.31 -21.51
C THR A 261 -0.40 8.61 -22.04
N GLU A 262 0.48 8.52 -23.03
CA GLU A 262 1.09 9.66 -23.71
C GLU A 262 0.02 10.52 -24.42
N GLU A 263 -0.88 9.91 -25.20
CA GLU A 263 -1.94 10.62 -25.92
C GLU A 263 -2.84 11.41 -24.97
N ARG A 264 -3.30 10.79 -23.87
CA ARG A 264 -4.12 11.46 -22.85
C ARG A 264 -3.37 12.56 -22.11
N ALA A 265 -2.06 12.39 -21.90
CA ALA A 265 -1.22 13.41 -21.29
C ALA A 265 -1.05 14.62 -22.22
N ALA A 266 -0.86 14.37 -23.51
CA ALA A 266 -0.70 15.39 -24.53
C ALA A 266 -2.01 16.16 -24.80
N GLU A 267 -3.15 15.46 -24.81
CA GLU A 267 -4.48 16.06 -24.86
C GLU A 267 -4.72 16.98 -23.65
N PHE A 268 -4.39 16.51 -22.44
CA PHE A 268 -4.47 17.34 -21.24
C PHE A 268 -3.53 18.56 -21.33
N ALA A 269 -2.30 18.38 -21.83
CA ALA A 269 -1.31 19.45 -21.94
C ALA A 269 -1.75 20.58 -22.86
N ARG A 270 -2.41 20.25 -23.97
CA ARG A 270 -2.83 21.20 -25.01
C ARG A 270 -4.27 21.69 -24.87
N SER A 271 -5.04 21.18 -23.92
CA SER A 271 -6.42 21.61 -23.69
C SER A 271 -6.46 22.98 -23.00
N ALA A 272 -7.31 23.88 -23.50
CA ALA A 272 -7.62 25.14 -22.83
C ALA A 272 -8.43 24.92 -21.53
N GLU A 273 -9.22 23.85 -21.47
CA GLU A 273 -10.03 23.47 -20.31
C GLU A 273 -9.74 22.02 -19.91
N PRO A 274 -8.61 21.77 -19.22
CA PRO A 274 -8.20 20.41 -18.90
C PRO A 274 -9.08 19.76 -17.82
N GLU A 275 -9.54 18.52 -18.09
CA GLU A 275 -10.40 17.74 -17.20
C GLU A 275 -9.75 17.47 -15.83
N ARG A 276 -10.31 18.06 -14.77
CA ARG A 276 -9.90 17.80 -13.38
C ARG A 276 -10.68 16.64 -12.79
N ARG A 277 -10.06 15.45 -12.80
CA ARG A 277 -10.70 14.27 -12.21
C ARG A 277 -10.76 14.38 -10.68
N PRO A 278 -11.89 14.01 -10.03
CA PRO A 278 -12.02 14.03 -8.57
C PRO A 278 -10.92 13.23 -7.86
N GLU A 279 -10.46 12.14 -8.48
CA GLU A 279 -9.38 11.29 -7.97
C GLU A 279 -8.00 11.97 -7.97
N ASP A 280 -7.71 12.81 -8.97
CA ASP A 280 -6.48 13.60 -9.05
C ASP A 280 -6.47 14.67 -7.95
N VAL A 281 -7.60 15.37 -7.76
CA VAL A 281 -7.78 16.39 -6.70
C VAL A 281 -7.64 15.75 -5.31
N ALA A 282 -8.31 14.62 -5.08
CA ALA A 282 -8.23 13.91 -3.81
C ALA A 282 -6.81 13.37 -3.54
N ALA A 283 -6.07 12.97 -4.57
CA ALA A 283 -4.69 12.54 -4.43
C ALA A 283 -3.76 13.69 -4.03
N LEU A 284 -3.90 14.86 -4.66
CA LEU A 284 -3.17 16.07 -4.31
C LEU A 284 -3.45 16.51 -2.87
N GLY A 285 -4.74 16.58 -2.47
CA GLY A 285 -5.13 16.95 -1.12
C GLY A 285 -4.53 16.03 -0.06
N ARG A 286 -4.59 14.70 -0.28
CA ARG A 286 -3.96 13.72 0.63
C ARG A 286 -2.44 13.88 0.70
N GLN A 287 -1.78 14.14 -0.42
CA GLN A 287 -0.33 14.33 -0.41
C GLN A 287 0.08 15.63 0.28
N LYS A 288 -0.70 16.71 0.13
CA LYS A 288 -0.48 17.95 0.87
C LYS A 288 -0.54 17.70 2.37
N LEU A 289 -1.53 16.95 2.84
CA LEU A 289 -1.66 16.57 4.25
C LEU A 289 -0.46 15.73 4.72
N ILE A 290 -0.08 14.70 3.98
CA ILE A 290 1.04 13.81 4.34
C ILE A 290 2.37 14.58 4.38
N ARG A 291 2.67 15.36 3.35
CA ARG A 291 3.90 16.17 3.30
C ARG A 291 3.91 17.23 4.41
N GLY A 292 2.76 17.85 4.69
CA GLY A 292 2.61 18.78 5.81
C GLY A 292 2.85 18.12 7.17
N ALA A 293 2.36 16.89 7.37
CA ALA A 293 2.58 16.15 8.59
C ALA A 293 4.07 15.79 8.80
N TYR A 294 4.79 15.39 7.75
CA TYR A 294 6.25 15.20 7.84
C TYR A 294 6.98 16.50 8.17
N ALA A 295 6.59 17.63 7.55
CA ALA A 295 7.20 18.92 7.85
C ALA A 295 6.98 19.35 9.31
N GLN A 296 5.78 19.11 9.86
CA GLN A 296 5.50 19.33 11.29
C GLN A 296 6.36 18.44 12.18
N ALA A 297 6.52 17.16 11.82
CA ALA A 297 7.37 16.23 12.58
C ALA A 297 8.85 16.65 12.54
N ALA A 298 9.37 17.08 11.39
CA ALA A 298 10.73 17.59 11.27
C ALA A 298 10.94 18.85 12.12
N ALA A 299 10.00 19.80 12.09
CA ALA A 299 10.06 21.01 12.90
C ALA A 299 10.03 20.69 14.41
N ALA A 300 9.18 19.75 14.83
CA ALA A 300 9.09 19.34 16.22
C ALA A 300 10.35 18.61 16.71
N LEU A 301 10.96 17.76 15.88
CA LEU A 301 12.25 17.12 16.17
C LEU A 301 13.37 18.16 16.28
N ALA A 302 13.43 19.13 15.36
CA ALA A 302 14.43 20.19 15.41
C ALA A 302 14.31 21.07 16.65
N ALA A 303 13.08 21.29 17.14
CA ALA A 303 12.81 22.11 18.33
C ALA A 303 13.34 21.48 19.64
N THR A 304 13.58 20.16 19.69
CA THR A 304 14.13 19.53 20.91
C THR A 304 15.58 19.88 21.17
N GLY A 305 16.32 20.33 20.14
CA GLY A 305 17.73 20.69 20.21
C GLY A 305 18.68 19.50 20.46
N LYS A 306 18.19 18.26 20.50
CA LYS A 306 19.03 17.06 20.67
C LYS A 306 19.70 16.71 19.35
N GLU A 307 20.98 16.34 19.40
CA GLU A 307 21.78 16.01 18.21
C GLU A 307 21.12 14.91 17.36
N ASP A 308 20.67 13.80 17.99
CA ASP A 308 20.00 12.70 17.29
C ASP A 308 18.66 13.11 16.67
N ASP A 309 17.93 14.05 17.27
CA ASP A 309 16.64 14.52 16.74
C ASP A 309 16.84 15.54 15.61
N LEU A 310 17.90 16.35 15.68
CA LEU A 310 18.31 17.23 14.58
C LEU A 310 18.70 16.42 13.34
N ALA A 311 19.49 15.35 13.52
CA ALA A 311 19.84 14.44 12.44
C ALA A 311 18.58 13.78 11.84
N LEU A 312 17.65 13.32 12.68
CA LEU A 312 16.39 12.74 12.20
C LEU A 312 15.51 13.78 11.49
N ALA A 313 15.48 15.04 11.92
CA ALA A 313 14.76 16.11 11.25
C ALA A 313 15.32 16.40 9.84
N GLU A 314 16.64 16.34 9.68
CA GLU A 314 17.31 16.45 8.37
C GLU A 314 16.97 15.27 7.46
N ASP A 315 17.00 14.04 7.98
CA ASP A 315 16.58 12.83 7.27
C ASP A 315 15.13 12.96 6.77
N VAL A 316 14.21 13.44 7.62
CA VAL A 316 12.80 13.67 7.25
C VAL A 316 12.68 14.70 6.14
N THR A 317 13.42 15.81 6.23
CA THR A 317 13.40 16.88 5.24
C THR A 317 13.90 16.37 3.88
N SER A 318 15.02 15.66 3.89
CA SER A 318 15.60 15.02 2.69
C SER A 318 14.65 13.98 2.09
N PHE A 319 13.99 13.18 2.93
CA PHE A 319 13.01 12.19 2.50
C PHE A 319 11.81 12.84 1.79
N VAL A 320 11.25 13.92 2.33
CA VAL A 320 10.13 14.65 1.72
C VAL A 320 10.54 15.33 0.41
N ALA A 321 11.76 15.87 0.34
CA ALA A 321 12.32 16.46 -0.88
C ALA A 321 12.48 15.41 -2.00
N ALA A 322 12.89 14.19 -1.64
CA ALA A 322 13.07 13.07 -2.58
C ALA A 322 11.75 12.39 -3.00
N MET A 323 10.61 12.71 -2.39
CA MET A 323 9.33 12.08 -2.74
C MET A 323 8.90 12.43 -4.18
N PRO A 324 8.38 11.44 -4.95
CA PRO A 324 7.86 11.69 -6.29
C PRO A 324 6.76 12.76 -6.34
N PRO A 325 6.51 13.37 -7.51
CA PRO A 325 5.40 14.27 -7.71
C PRO A 325 4.07 13.65 -7.27
N ALA A 326 3.27 14.44 -6.55
CA ALA A 326 1.98 14.03 -5.98
C ALA A 326 0.83 13.90 -7.00
N VAL A 327 1.16 13.60 -8.26
CA VAL A 327 0.23 13.64 -9.40
C VAL A 327 0.12 12.25 -10.07
N SER A 328 -0.97 12.03 -10.78
CA SER A 328 -1.15 10.82 -11.59
C SER A 328 -0.15 10.79 -12.76
N ARG A 329 0.07 9.60 -13.36
CA ARG A 329 1.01 9.44 -14.50
C ARG A 329 0.65 10.37 -15.67
N ARG A 330 -0.65 10.47 -15.99
CA ARG A 330 -1.19 11.41 -16.99
C ARG A 330 -0.75 12.84 -16.69
N LEU A 331 -0.96 13.31 -15.47
CA LEU A 331 -0.66 14.69 -15.06
C LEU A 331 0.84 14.98 -14.96
N GLN A 332 1.63 14.00 -14.48
CA GLN A 332 3.10 14.13 -14.50
C GLN A 332 3.57 14.31 -15.94
N ARG A 333 3.11 13.45 -16.85
CA ARG A 333 3.53 13.50 -18.23
C ARG A 333 3.05 14.76 -18.95
N ALA A 334 1.81 15.18 -18.68
CA ALA A 334 1.28 16.43 -19.21
C ALA A 334 2.12 17.64 -18.78
N ARG A 335 2.57 17.67 -17.51
CA ARG A 335 3.49 18.69 -17.02
C ARG A 335 4.84 18.65 -17.75
N GLU A 336 5.40 17.47 -17.99
CA GLU A 336 6.65 17.33 -18.75
C GLU A 336 6.51 17.87 -20.17
N ILE A 337 5.39 17.57 -20.85
CA ILE A 337 5.07 18.09 -22.19
C ILE A 337 4.97 19.62 -22.17
N MET A 338 4.18 20.19 -21.24
CA MET A 338 4.03 21.65 -21.10
C MET A 338 5.38 22.35 -20.83
N MET A 339 6.26 21.75 -20.01
CA MET A 339 7.59 22.30 -19.72
C MET A 339 8.50 22.25 -20.94
N ALA A 340 8.47 21.16 -21.71
CA ALA A 340 9.25 21.01 -22.93
C ALA A 340 8.78 21.99 -24.02
N GLU A 341 7.47 22.13 -24.23
CA GLU A 341 6.88 23.10 -25.18
C GLU A 341 7.22 24.54 -24.80
N ARG A 342 7.19 24.88 -23.50
CA ARG A 342 7.61 26.21 -23.01
C ARG A 342 9.09 26.46 -23.23
N ALA A 343 9.95 25.46 -23.01
CA ALA A 343 11.38 25.58 -23.28
C ALA A 343 11.68 25.76 -24.77
N ALA A 344 10.94 25.04 -25.64
CA ALA A 344 11.04 25.19 -27.09
C ALA A 344 10.51 26.55 -27.59
N GLY A 345 9.43 27.07 -27.00
CA GLY A 345 8.86 28.38 -27.33
C GLY A 345 9.63 29.58 -26.79
N GLY A 346 10.53 29.39 -25.82
CA GLY A 346 11.36 30.44 -25.23
C GLY A 346 12.61 30.82 -26.05
N GLY A 347 12.89 30.13 -27.16
CA GLY A 347 14.06 30.35 -28.02
C GLY A 347 13.86 31.35 -29.17
N VAL A 348 12.68 31.99 -29.28
CA VAL A 348 12.49 33.08 -30.26
C VAL A 348 12.70 34.40 -29.53
N GLU A 349 13.95 34.83 -29.45
CA GLU A 349 14.29 36.22 -29.15
C GLU A 349 13.57 37.12 -30.16
N ARG A 350 12.58 37.87 -29.69
CA ARG A 350 12.09 39.05 -30.40
C ARG A 350 13.22 40.08 -30.37
N SER A 351 13.98 40.17 -31.45
CA SER A 351 14.88 41.28 -31.70
C SER A 351 14.11 42.59 -31.57
N PRO A 352 14.62 43.60 -30.85
CA PRO A 352 14.02 44.93 -30.85
C PRO A 352 14.39 45.61 -32.17
N GLU A 353 13.44 45.72 -33.11
CA GLU A 353 13.58 46.62 -34.25
C GLU A 353 13.57 48.07 -33.73
N THR A 354 14.77 48.63 -33.61
CA THR A 354 15.01 50.08 -33.54
C THR A 354 14.64 50.72 -34.87
N GLY A 355 13.74 51.70 -34.83
CA GLY A 355 13.15 52.32 -36.02
C GLY A 355 14.04 53.31 -36.77
N ASN A 356 13.51 53.79 -37.91
CA ASN A 356 13.68 55.18 -38.31
C ASN A 356 12.53 55.67 -39.22
N GLU A 357 12.22 56.95 -39.09
CA GLU A 357 11.04 57.70 -39.54
C GLU A 357 10.89 57.88 -41.07
N SER A 358 9.66 58.10 -41.53
CA SER A 358 9.31 59.36 -42.26
C SER A 358 7.81 59.47 -42.60
N GLY A 359 7.17 60.52 -42.06
CA GLY A 359 6.35 61.46 -42.84
C GLY A 359 4.85 61.20 -43.05
N LYS A 360 4.06 62.17 -42.54
CA LYS A 360 2.72 62.66 -42.97
C LYS A 360 1.46 62.10 -42.29
N THR A 361 0.95 62.90 -41.34
CA THR A 361 -0.47 63.25 -41.17
C THR A 361 -1.02 63.93 -42.45
N PRO A 362 -2.34 63.87 -42.78
CA PRO A 362 -3.38 64.35 -41.87
C PRO A 362 -4.79 63.71 -41.92
N ASP A 363 -5.53 64.07 -40.87
CA ASP A 363 -6.96 64.43 -40.80
C ASP A 363 -8.07 63.37 -40.63
N ARG A 364 -8.95 63.69 -39.66
CA ARG A 364 -10.38 63.34 -39.46
C ARG A 364 -10.74 61.83 -39.42
N GLU A 365 -11.59 61.32 -38.54
CA GLU A 365 -12.78 61.87 -37.88
C GLU A 365 -13.19 60.85 -36.78
N ARG A 366 -13.67 61.33 -35.63
CA ARG A 366 -14.39 60.47 -34.66
C ARG A 366 -15.86 60.36 -35.09
N PRO A 367 -16.49 59.20 -34.91
CA PRO A 367 -17.84 59.21 -34.35
C PRO A 367 -17.96 58.40 -33.04
N LYS A 368 -18.81 58.96 -32.18
CA LYS A 368 -19.26 58.50 -30.86
C LYS A 368 -20.22 57.29 -30.94
N PRO A 369 -20.51 56.63 -29.81
CA PRO A 369 -21.19 55.34 -29.76
C PRO A 369 -22.69 55.46 -30.01
N ARG A 370 -23.30 54.39 -30.51
CA ARG A 370 -24.76 54.23 -30.50
C ARG A 370 -25.18 53.32 -29.35
N ASP A 371 -25.90 53.95 -28.45
CA ASP A 371 -26.67 53.40 -27.35
C ASP A 371 -28.09 53.03 -27.86
N ARG A 372 -28.78 52.15 -27.12
CA ARG A 372 -30.24 51.89 -27.09
C ARG A 372 -30.88 51.11 -28.26
N ASP A 373 -31.88 50.26 -28.08
CA ASP A 373 -32.71 49.81 -26.95
C ASP A 373 -33.49 48.57 -27.45
N ARG A 374 -33.64 47.53 -26.63
CA ARG A 374 -34.94 46.96 -26.21
C ARG A 374 -34.77 45.79 -25.26
#